data_AF-A0A346Y1W8-F1
#
_entry.id   AF-A0A346Y1W8-F1
#
_cell.length_a   1.000
_cell.length_b   1.000
_cell.length_c   1.000
_cell.angle_alpha   90.00
_cell.angle_beta   90.00
_cell.angle_gamma   90.00
#
_symmetry.space_group_name_H-M   'P 1'
#
loop_
_entity.id
_entity.type
_entity.pdbx_description
1 polymer ?
#
loop_
_entity_poly.entity_id
_entity_poly.type
_entity_poly.pdbx_seq_one_letter_code
_entity_poly.pdbx_strand_id
1 'polypeptide(L)'
;MDYLDELYGHLTSGDPALGAALAEGRPADIVRLSRLLRHTPLHVLTRNRSGLVDALQHVPHLHDVLRATWSRQDAATTSLVFAWVEQARLREGRSSGRATAVVQWMQERELAAAA
;
A
#
# COMPACT_ATOMS: atom_id res chain seq x y z
N MET A 1 16.82 1.13 -20.20
CA MET A 1 16.24 0.49 -19.00
C MET A 1 14.74 0.49 -19.23
N ASP A 2 14.11 -0.68 -19.26
CA ASP A 2 12.66 -0.74 -19.41
C ASP A 2 12.03 -0.18 -18.13
N TYR A 3 11.03 0.70 -18.27
CA TYR A 3 10.34 1.33 -17.12
C TYR A 3 9.74 0.29 -16.14
N LEU A 4 9.48 -0.94 -16.63
CA LEU A 4 9.07 -2.08 -15.79
C LEU A 4 10.19 -2.61 -14.90
N ASP A 5 11.43 -2.63 -15.38
CA ASP A 5 12.61 -3.02 -14.59
C ASP A 5 12.91 -1.97 -13.52
N GLU A 6 12.66 -0.70 -13.84
CA GLU A 6 12.77 0.43 -12.90
C GLU A 6 11.72 0.29 -11.78
N LEU A 7 10.45 0.06 -12.15
CA LEU A 7 9.35 -0.12 -11.19
C LEU A 7 9.52 -1.38 -10.32
N TYR A 8 10.06 -2.46 -10.90
CA TYR A 8 10.46 -3.66 -10.17
C TYR A 8 11.64 -3.40 -9.23
N GLY A 9 12.65 -2.66 -9.70
CA GLY A 9 13.80 -2.21 -8.91
C GLY A 9 13.34 -1.42 -7.70
N HIS A 10 12.47 -0.44 -7.88
CA HIS A 10 11.91 0.36 -6.79
C HIS A 10 11.05 -0.45 -5.82
N LEU A 11 10.24 -1.40 -6.31
CA LEU A 11 9.38 -2.24 -5.46
C LEU A 11 10.20 -3.22 -4.61
N THR A 12 11.32 -3.71 -5.14
CA THR A 12 12.23 -4.59 -4.41
C THR A 12 13.23 -3.84 -3.53
N SER A 13 13.62 -2.62 -3.89
CA SER A 13 14.51 -1.76 -3.09
C SER A 13 13.78 -0.96 -2.00
N GLY A 14 12.45 -0.81 -2.09
CA GLY A 14 11.66 -0.02 -1.15
C GLY A 14 11.84 1.48 -1.36
N ASP A 15 12.00 1.89 -2.63
CA ASP A 15 12.24 3.29 -2.97
C ASP A 15 11.02 4.17 -2.62
N PRO A 16 11.17 5.20 -1.78
CA PRO A 16 10.08 6.13 -1.46
C PRO A 16 9.52 6.86 -2.69
N ALA A 17 10.29 6.98 -3.77
CA ALA A 17 9.83 7.57 -5.02
C ALA A 17 8.69 6.77 -5.67
N LEU A 18 8.63 5.45 -5.46
CA LEU A 18 7.52 4.63 -5.94
C LEU A 18 6.22 4.96 -5.19
N GLY A 19 6.29 5.12 -3.87
CA GLY A 19 5.14 5.54 -3.07
C GLY A 19 4.63 6.93 -3.49
N ALA A 20 5.54 7.87 -3.75
CA ALA A 20 5.17 9.20 -4.25
C ALA A 20 4.52 9.15 -5.64
N ALA A 21 5.11 8.40 -6.59
CA ALA A 21 4.57 8.25 -7.95
C ALA A 21 3.20 7.54 -7.96
N LEU A 22 2.96 6.59 -7.04
CA LEU A 22 1.67 5.94 -6.88
C LEU A 22 0.65 6.83 -6.16
N ALA A 23 1.08 7.68 -5.23
CA ALA A 23 0.23 8.68 -4.58
C ALA A 23 -0.27 9.75 -5.56
N GLU A 24 0.50 10.07 -6.60
CA GLU A 24 0.05 10.94 -7.70
C GLU A 24 -1.10 10.33 -8.51
N GLY A 25 -1.37 9.03 -8.39
CA GLY A 25 -2.56 8.39 -8.96
C GLY A 25 -2.58 8.37 -10.49
N ARG A 26 -1.41 8.51 -11.14
CA ARG A 26 -1.30 8.52 -12.60
C ARG A 26 -1.81 7.20 -13.19
N PRO A 27 -2.85 7.21 -14.06
CA PRO A 27 -3.46 5.97 -14.57
C PRO A 27 -2.48 5.01 -15.26
N ALA A 28 -1.47 5.54 -15.96
CA ALA A 28 -0.45 4.75 -16.63
C ALA A 28 0.39 3.92 -15.64
N ASP A 29 0.69 4.47 -14.46
CA ASP A 29 1.51 3.80 -13.45
C ASP A 29 0.71 2.75 -12.71
N ILE A 30 -0.58 3.01 -12.44
CA ILE A 30 -1.51 2.02 -11.91
C ILE A 30 -1.62 0.82 -12.87
N VAL A 31 -1.76 1.04 -14.18
CA VAL A 31 -1.83 -0.06 -15.18
C VAL A 31 -0.52 -0.86 -15.22
N ARG A 32 0.64 -0.19 -15.14
CA ARG A 32 1.94 -0.85 -15.14
C ARG A 32 2.18 -1.64 -13.86
N LEU A 33 1.87 -1.07 -12.70
CA LEU A 33 1.90 -1.76 -11.40
C LEU A 33 0.98 -2.98 -11.40
N SER A 34 -0.22 -2.83 -11.95
CA SER A 34 -1.18 -3.93 -12.12
C SER A 34 -0.62 -5.09 -12.92
N ARG A 35 0.10 -4.78 -14.03
CA ARG A 35 0.78 -5.78 -14.84
C ARG A 35 1.92 -6.43 -14.06
N LEU A 36 2.74 -5.64 -13.37
CA LEU A 36 3.86 -6.15 -12.56
C LEU A 36 3.37 -7.14 -11.49
N LEU A 37 2.36 -6.77 -10.69
CA LEU A 37 1.84 -7.60 -9.60
C LEU A 37 1.22 -8.92 -10.08
N ARG A 38 0.57 -8.92 -11.26
CA ARG A 38 -0.04 -10.14 -11.82
C ARG A 38 0.98 -11.13 -12.39
N HIS A 39 2.09 -10.63 -12.93
CA HIS A 39 3.04 -11.46 -13.67
C HIS A 39 4.33 -11.75 -12.89
N THR A 40 4.56 -11.10 -11.75
CA THR A 40 5.70 -11.38 -10.88
C THR A 40 5.35 -12.51 -9.90
N PRO A 41 6.22 -13.53 -9.74
CA PRO A 41 5.99 -14.59 -8.76
C PRO A 41 5.88 -14.04 -7.33
N LEU A 42 5.00 -14.63 -6.52
CA LEU A 42 4.73 -14.15 -5.17
C LEU A 42 5.98 -14.10 -4.28
N HIS A 43 6.85 -15.12 -4.36
CA HIS A 43 8.08 -15.18 -3.58
C HIS A 43 9.10 -14.09 -3.92
N VAL A 44 8.98 -13.47 -5.10
CA VAL A 44 9.81 -12.33 -5.51
C VAL A 44 9.22 -11.04 -4.94
N LEU A 45 7.90 -10.87 -5.05
CA LEU A 45 7.18 -9.73 -4.51
C LEU A 45 7.33 -9.61 -2.98
N THR A 46 7.37 -10.74 -2.27
CA THR A 46 7.50 -10.76 -0.81
C THR A 46 8.91 -10.49 -0.29
N ARG A 47 9.92 -10.35 -1.17
CA ARG A 47 11.29 -9.96 -0.76
C ARG A 47 11.32 -8.59 -0.07
N ASN A 48 10.42 -7.69 -0.46
CA ASN A 48 10.26 -6.39 0.17
C ASN A 48 8.82 -6.21 0.63
N ARG A 49 8.59 -6.51 1.91
CA ARG A 49 7.27 -6.43 2.52
C ARG A 49 6.66 -5.03 2.44
N SER A 50 7.41 -3.98 2.78
CA SER A 50 6.85 -2.62 2.84
C SER A 50 6.48 -2.12 1.45
N GLY A 51 7.38 -2.27 0.47
CA GLY A 51 7.10 -1.87 -0.92
C GLY A 51 5.89 -2.60 -1.51
N LEU A 52 5.73 -3.89 -1.21
CA LEU A 52 4.56 -4.65 -1.64
C LEU A 52 3.26 -4.18 -0.98
N VAL A 53 3.28 -3.91 0.33
CA VAL A 53 2.10 -3.45 1.07
C VAL A 53 1.65 -2.08 0.56
N ASP A 54 2.58 -1.14 0.43
CA ASP A 54 2.30 0.21 -0.07
C ASP A 54 1.72 0.13 -1.50
N ALA A 55 2.36 -0.65 -2.38
CA ALA A 55 1.86 -0.87 -3.73
C ALA A 55 0.43 -1.43 -3.76
N LEU A 56 0.13 -2.40 -2.90
CA LEU A 56 -1.21 -3.00 -2.79
C LEU A 56 -2.26 -2.03 -2.29
N GLN A 57 -1.92 -1.06 -1.42
CA GLN A 57 -2.86 -0.04 -0.95
C GLN A 57 -3.34 0.87 -2.10
N HIS A 58 -2.54 1.06 -3.14
CA HIS A 58 -2.90 1.86 -4.32
C HIS A 58 -3.72 1.10 -5.37
N VAL A 59 -3.86 -0.23 -5.27
CA VAL A 59 -4.64 -1.05 -6.21
C VAL A 59 -5.69 -1.95 -5.54
N PRO A 60 -6.60 -1.40 -4.70
CA PRO A 60 -7.60 -2.19 -3.98
C PRO A 60 -8.52 -2.98 -4.93
N HIS A 61 -8.80 -2.42 -6.11
CA HIS A 61 -9.62 -3.03 -7.16
C HIS A 61 -9.02 -4.34 -7.72
N LEU A 62 -7.73 -4.63 -7.48
CA LEU A 62 -7.08 -5.87 -7.91
C LEU A 62 -6.95 -6.92 -6.82
N HIS A 63 -7.32 -6.62 -5.57
CA HIS A 63 -7.08 -7.52 -4.44
C HIS A 63 -7.68 -8.90 -4.65
N ASP A 64 -8.91 -9.00 -5.16
CA ASP A 64 -9.56 -10.29 -5.37
C ASP A 64 -8.89 -11.10 -6.48
N VAL A 65 -8.49 -10.44 -7.58
CA VAL A 65 -7.77 -11.09 -8.69
C VAL A 65 -6.40 -11.58 -8.23
N LEU A 66 -5.66 -10.75 -7.49
CA LEU A 66 -4.35 -11.10 -6.94
C LEU A 66 -4.47 -12.20 -5.90
N ARG A 67 -5.46 -12.15 -5.01
CA ARG A 67 -5.74 -13.22 -4.03
C ARG A 67 -6.03 -14.54 -4.73
N ALA A 68 -6.85 -14.55 -5.78
CA ALA A 68 -7.14 -15.76 -6.53
C ALA A 68 -5.90 -16.29 -7.28
N THR A 69 -5.11 -15.40 -7.87
CA THR A 69 -3.91 -15.76 -8.65
C THR A 69 -2.79 -16.29 -7.76
N TRP A 70 -2.47 -15.57 -6.69
CA TRP A 70 -1.38 -15.91 -5.79
C TRP A 70 -1.72 -17.08 -4.88
N SER A 71 -2.98 -17.28 -4.49
CA SER A 71 -3.37 -18.47 -3.69
C SER A 71 -3.11 -19.79 -4.42
N ARG A 72 -3.12 -19.77 -5.76
CA ARG A 72 -2.73 -20.93 -6.57
C ARG A 72 -1.21 -21.19 -6.56
N GLN A 73 -0.40 -20.17 -6.29
CA GLN A 73 1.05 -20.30 -6.13
C GLN A 73 1.40 -20.72 -4.70
N ASP A 74 0.86 -19.99 -3.72
CA ASP A 74 1.06 -20.23 -2.29
C ASP A 74 -0.04 -19.52 -1.49
N ALA A 75 -1.01 -20.31 -0.98
CA ALA A 75 -2.14 -19.82 -0.21
C ALA A 75 -1.74 -19.24 1.17
N ALA A 76 -0.69 -19.78 1.80
CA ALA A 76 -0.24 -19.34 3.11
C ALA A 76 0.42 -17.97 3.02
N THR A 77 1.35 -17.80 2.08
CA THR A 77 2.02 -16.52 1.83
C THR A 77 1.03 -15.46 1.32
N THR A 78 0.07 -15.85 0.49
CA THR A 78 -0.98 -14.92 0.02
C THR A 78 -1.81 -14.38 1.18
N SER A 79 -2.26 -15.26 2.08
CA SER A 79 -3.03 -14.86 3.26
C SER A 79 -2.22 -13.91 4.16
N LEU A 80 -0.92 -14.19 4.34
CA LEU A 80 -0.01 -13.35 5.11
C LEU A 80 0.14 -11.94 4.49
N VAL A 81 0.31 -11.85 3.17
CA VAL A 81 0.43 -10.57 2.45
C VAL A 81 -0.81 -9.71 2.66
N PHE A 82 -2.02 -10.27 2.47
CA PHE A 82 -3.25 -9.52 2.65
C PHE A 82 -3.53 -9.17 4.12
N ALA A 83 -3.08 -9.99 5.07
CA ALA A 83 -3.12 -9.63 6.48
C ALA A 83 -2.22 -8.41 6.79
N TRP A 84 -1.06 -8.28 6.14
CA TRP A 84 -0.21 -7.10 6.28
C TRP A 84 -0.85 -5.84 5.70
N VAL A 85 -1.49 -5.95 4.54
CA VAL A 85 -2.23 -4.83 3.93
C VAL A 85 -3.35 -4.35 4.83
N GLU A 86 -4.14 -5.28 5.38
CA GLU A 86 -5.22 -4.92 6.33
C GLU A 86 -4.65 -4.28 7.60
N GLN A 87 -3.53 -4.82 8.12
CA GLN A 87 -2.86 -4.22 9.28
C GLN A 87 -2.35 -2.80 9.01
N ALA A 88 -1.85 -2.52 7.81
CA ALA A 88 -1.41 -1.18 7.39
C ALA A 88 -2.60 -0.22 7.30
N ARG A 89 -3.69 -0.64 6.66
CA ARG A 89 -4.95 0.12 6.58
C ARG A 89 -5.51 0.45 7.97
N LEU A 90 -5.51 -0.50 8.90
CA LEU A 90 -5.95 -0.30 10.27
C LEU A 90 -5.04 0.65 11.07
N ARG A 91 -3.76 0.77 10.72
CA ARG A 91 -2.84 1.75 11.34
C ARG A 91 -3.10 3.16 10.82
N GLU A 92 -3.37 3.32 9.53
CA GLU A 92 -3.75 4.61 8.95
C GLU A 92 -5.08 5.11 9.51
N GLY A 93 -6.09 4.24 9.58
CA GLY A 93 -7.39 4.59 10.17
C GLY A 93 -7.28 5.03 11.64
N ARG A 94 -6.43 4.35 12.44
CA ARG A 94 -6.15 4.74 13.82
C ARG A 94 -5.33 6.02 13.94
N SER A 95 -4.37 6.24 13.04
CA SER A 95 -3.54 7.45 13.05
C SER A 95 -4.35 8.68 12.66
N SER A 96 -5.23 8.55 11.67
CA SER A 96 -6.18 9.59 11.29
C SER A 96 -7.18 9.88 12.41
N GLY A 97 -7.79 8.85 13.01
CA GLY A 97 -8.70 9.02 14.15
C GLY A 97 -8.03 9.68 15.37
N ARG A 98 -6.77 9.35 15.65
CA ARG A 98 -5.99 9.99 16.72
C ARG A 98 -5.63 11.44 16.38
N ALA A 99 -5.24 11.73 15.13
CA ALA A 99 -4.94 13.10 14.70
C ALA A 99 -6.18 14.01 14.79
N THR A 100 -7.34 13.52 14.34
CA THR A 100 -8.62 14.23 14.48
C THR A 100 -8.97 14.46 15.95
N ALA A 101 -8.80 13.46 16.81
CA ALA A 101 -9.05 13.60 18.25
C ALA A 101 -8.13 14.63 18.92
N VAL A 102 -6.85 14.72 18.50
CA VAL A 102 -5.91 15.73 19.02
C VAL A 102 -6.30 17.13 18.54
N VAL A 103 -6.66 17.29 17.27
CA VAL A 103 -7.11 18.59 16.71
C VAL A 103 -8.41 19.04 17.40
N GLN A 104 -9.35 18.13 17.60
CA GLN A 104 -10.60 18.43 18.30
C GLN A 104 -10.35 18.80 19.76
N TRP A 105 -9.48 18.06 20.47
CA TRP A 105 -9.09 18.40 21.83
C TRP A 105 -8.42 19.78 21.93
N MET A 106 -7.57 20.14 20.95
CA MET A 106 -6.96 21.48 20.89
C MET A 106 -8.01 22.57 20.64
N GLN A 107 -8.94 22.37 19.71
CA GLN A 107 -10.04 23.30 19.46
C GLN A 107 -10.94 23.50 20.68
N GLU A 108 -11.30 22.43 21.38
CA GLU A 108 -12.09 22.51 22.63
C GLU A 108 -11.36 23.30 23.71
N ARG A 109 -10.04 23.17 23.82
CA ARG A 109 -9.23 23.94 24.77
C ARG A 109 -9.09 25.41 24.40
N GLU A 110 -8.97 25.74 23.13
CA GLU A 110 -8.92 27.14 22.66
C GLU A 110 -10.27 27.83 22.84
N LEU A 111 -11.38 27.14 22.54
CA LEU A 111 -12.74 27.64 22.80
C LEU A 111 -13.01 27.86 24.30
N ALA A 112 -12.53 26.96 25.16
CA ALA A 112 -12.68 27.09 26.62
C ALA A 112 -11.77 28.16 27.23
N ALA A 113 -10.66 28.53 26.57
CA ALA A 113 -9.77 29.60 27.01
C ALA A 113 -10.20 31.00 26.50
N ALA A 114 -11.07 31.05 25.49
CA ALA A 114 -11.61 32.27 24.90
C ALA A 114 -12.96 32.71 25.50
N ALA A 115 -13.53 31.93 26.42
CA ALA A 115 -14.78 32.20 27.15
C ALA A 115 -14.49 32.67 28.59
#